data_AF-A0A962WL05-F1
#
_entry.id   AF-A0A962WL05-F1
#
_cell.length_a   1.000
_cell.length_b   1.000
_cell.length_c   1.000
_cell.angle_alpha   90.00
_cell.angle_beta   90.00
_cell.angle_gamma   90.00
#
_symmetry.space_group_name_H-M   'P 1'
#
loop_
_entity.id
_entity.type
_entity.pdbx_description
1 polymer ?
#
loop_
_entity_poly.entity_id
_entity_poly.type
_entity_poly.pdbx_seq_one_letter_code
_entity_poly.pdbx_strand_id
1 'polypeptide(L)'
;MSSIEHAASLYRSLRLNAVSRGLETLLAHADANQLSYLQFAEQLAEHECAERNAKRIALHRKQAQIPVPKSLEEFDYRHQTSITKRQANQLLDFSFIDNRANLIFIGPPDPLT
;
A
#
# COMPACT_ATOMS: atom_id res chain seq x y z
N MET A 1 4.02 -34.42 -11.94
CA MET A 1 3.90 -32.98 -11.62
C MET A 1 2.65 -32.49 -12.28
N SER A 2 1.72 -31.91 -11.52
CA SER A 2 0.49 -31.38 -12.09
C SER A 2 0.82 -30.26 -13.09
N SER A 3 0.01 -30.07 -14.14
CA SER A 3 0.26 -29.01 -15.13
C SER A 3 0.35 -27.61 -14.50
N ILE A 4 -0.37 -27.41 -13.38
CA ILE A 4 -0.37 -26.18 -12.58
C ILE A 4 0.96 -26.01 -11.84
N GLU A 5 1.52 -27.06 -11.22
CA GLU A 5 2.83 -27.00 -10.56
C GLU A 5 3.94 -26.60 -11.54
N HIS A 6 3.89 -27.13 -12.77
CA HIS A 6 4.84 -26.76 -13.80
C HIS A 6 4.72 -25.27 -14.18
N ALA A 7 3.49 -24.78 -14.42
CA ALA A 7 3.25 -23.37 -14.71
C ALA A 7 3.69 -22.46 -13.55
N ALA A 8 3.38 -22.83 -12.30
CA ALA A 8 3.81 -22.11 -11.10
C ALA A 8 5.34 -22.02 -10.99
N SER A 9 6.07 -23.07 -11.39
CA SER A 9 7.53 -23.08 -11.45
C SER A 9 8.08 -22.10 -12.49
N LEU A 10 7.45 -22.01 -13.68
CA LEU A 10 7.82 -21.03 -14.72
C LEU A 10 7.60 -19.59 -14.23
N TYR A 11 6.47 -19.31 -13.58
CA TYR A 11 6.24 -17.98 -12.99
C TYR A 11 7.29 -17.63 -11.94
N ARG A 12 7.72 -18.62 -11.14
CA ARG A 12 8.79 -18.43 -10.14
C ARG A 12 10.13 -18.09 -10.78
N SER A 13 10.51 -18.77 -11.87
CA SER A 13 11.76 -18.49 -12.58
C SER A 13 11.79 -17.09 -13.19
N LEU A 14 10.62 -16.56 -13.58
CA LEU A 14 10.43 -15.18 -14.05
C LEU A 14 10.32 -14.14 -12.91
N ARG A 15 10.49 -14.56 -11.65
CA ARG A 15 10.31 -13.73 -10.44
C ARG A 15 8.88 -13.18 -10.26
N LEU A 16 7.88 -13.85 -10.83
CA LEU A 16 6.45 -13.59 -10.63
C LEU A 16 5.96 -14.42 -9.45
N ASN A 17 6.45 -14.08 -8.26
CA ASN A 17 6.29 -14.91 -7.05
C ASN A 17 4.87 -14.87 -6.48
N ALA A 18 4.14 -13.77 -6.66
CA ALA A 18 2.75 -13.65 -6.20
C ALA A 18 1.87 -14.56 -7.06
N VAL A 19 2.01 -14.43 -8.39
CA VAL A 19 1.30 -15.29 -9.36
C VAL A 19 1.65 -16.76 -9.14
N SER A 20 2.93 -17.11 -8.98
CA SER A 20 3.37 -18.49 -8.71
C SER A 20 2.67 -19.10 -7.49
N ARG A 21 2.45 -18.32 -6.43
CA ARG A 21 1.78 -18.78 -5.21
C ARG A 21 0.25 -18.80 -5.33
N GLY A 22 -0.33 -17.87 -6.08
CA GLY A 22 -1.78 -17.67 -6.19
C GLY A 22 -2.41 -18.30 -7.42
N LEU A 23 -1.65 -19.00 -8.26
CA LEU A 23 -2.09 -19.45 -9.60
C LEU A 23 -3.39 -20.27 -9.56
N GLU A 24 -3.51 -21.21 -8.62
CA GLU A 24 -4.72 -22.04 -8.46
C GLU A 24 -5.95 -21.18 -8.15
N THR A 25 -5.81 -20.24 -7.21
CA THR A 25 -6.89 -19.32 -6.82
C THR A 25 -7.28 -18.38 -7.95
N LEU A 26 -6.30 -17.87 -8.70
CA LEU A 26 -6.53 -16.97 -9.83
C LEU A 26 -7.25 -17.69 -10.98
N LEU A 27 -6.89 -18.95 -11.24
CA LEU A 27 -7.59 -19.79 -12.22
C LEU A 27 -9.03 -20.07 -11.79
N ALA A 28 -9.24 -20.50 -10.54
CA ALA A 28 -10.59 -20.75 -10.02
C ALA A 28 -11.47 -19.49 -10.07
N HIS A 29 -10.89 -18.32 -9.80
CA HIS A 29 -11.57 -17.04 -9.92
C HIS A 29 -11.91 -16.68 -11.37
N ALA A 30 -11.00 -16.92 -12.31
CA ALA A 30 -11.23 -16.66 -13.72
C ALA A 30 -12.34 -17.54 -14.28
N ASP A 31 -12.35 -18.82 -13.91
CA ASP A 31 -13.39 -19.78 -14.29
C ASP A 31 -14.75 -19.38 -13.71
N ALA A 32 -14.80 -19.05 -12.40
CA ALA A 32 -16.03 -18.67 -11.73
C ALA A 32 -16.67 -17.38 -12.31
N ASN A 33 -15.84 -16.43 -12.75
CA ASN A 33 -16.30 -15.15 -13.30
C ASN A 33 -16.32 -15.10 -14.83
N GLN A 34 -16.03 -16.22 -15.51
CA GLN A 34 -16.00 -16.33 -16.97
C GLN A 34 -15.15 -15.24 -17.63
N LEU A 35 -13.97 -14.98 -17.07
CA LEU A 35 -13.08 -13.94 -17.59
C LEU A 35 -12.57 -14.31 -18.99
N SER A 36 -12.51 -13.31 -19.87
CA SER A 36 -11.81 -13.47 -21.15
C SER A 36 -10.30 -13.68 -20.93
N TYR A 37 -9.61 -14.24 -21.93
CA TYR A 37 -8.16 -14.46 -21.84
C TYR A 37 -7.37 -13.18 -21.57
N LEU A 38 -7.81 -12.05 -22.13
CA LEU A 38 -7.18 -10.75 -21.89
C LEU A 38 -7.37 -10.31 -20.44
N GLN A 39 -8.60 -10.38 -19.92
CA GLN A 39 -8.89 -10.02 -18.52
C GLN A 39 -8.13 -10.89 -17.53
N PHE A 40 -7.98 -12.19 -17.82
CA PHE A 40 -7.18 -13.06 -16.99
C PHE A 40 -5.69 -12.67 -17.01
N ALA A 41 -5.12 -12.38 -18.19
CA ALA A 41 -3.74 -11.93 -18.31
C ALA A 41 -3.50 -10.61 -17.56
N GLU A 42 -4.45 -9.67 -17.63
CA GLU A 42 -4.42 -8.43 -16.84
C GLU A 42 -4.47 -8.73 -15.33
N GLN A 43 -5.38 -9.60 -14.88
CA GLN A 43 -5.51 -9.96 -13.48
C GLN A 43 -4.23 -10.60 -12.91
N LEU A 44 -3.53 -11.44 -13.68
CA LEU A 44 -2.23 -12.00 -13.28
C LEU A 44 -1.20 -10.89 -13.04
N ALA A 45 -1.12 -9.91 -13.95
CA ALA A 45 -0.19 -8.80 -13.84
C ALA A 45 -0.53 -7.88 -12.67
N GLU A 46 -1.82 -7.53 -12.51
CA GLU A 46 -2.32 -6.72 -11.39
C GLU A 46 -2.01 -7.36 -10.03
N HIS A 47 -2.23 -8.66 -9.91
CA HIS A 47 -1.94 -9.40 -8.68
C HIS A 47 -0.45 -9.32 -8.30
N GLU A 48 0.46 -9.50 -9.26
CA GLU A 48 1.90 -9.36 -9.01
C GLU A 48 2.28 -7.91 -8.65
N CYS A 49 1.75 -6.93 -9.38
CA CYS A 49 2.01 -5.51 -9.12
C CYS A 49 1.54 -5.08 -7.72
N ALA A 50 0.34 -5.50 -7.32
CA ALA A 50 -0.22 -5.20 -6.01
C ALA A 50 0.63 -5.78 -4.88
N GLU A 51 1.03 -7.06 -4.97
CA GLU A 51 1.85 -7.73 -3.97
C GLU A 51 3.25 -7.09 -3.86
N ARG A 52 3.86 -6.73 -4.99
CA ARG A 52 5.15 -6.02 -5.01
C ARG A 52 5.05 -4.64 -4.37
N ASN A 53 3.98 -3.90 -4.66
CA ASN A 53 3.76 -2.59 -4.07
C ASN A 53 3.55 -2.69 -2.55
N ALA A 54 2.73 -3.64 -2.09
CA ALA A 54 2.51 -3.89 -0.67
C ALA A 54 3.82 -4.22 0.06
N LYS A 55 4.65 -5.10 -0.50
CA LYS A 55 5.98 -5.44 0.07
C LYS A 55 6.91 -4.23 0.11
N ARG A 56 6.93 -3.41 -0.94
CA ARG A 56 7.73 -2.18 -0.99
C ARG A 56 7.30 -1.20 0.11
N ILE A 57 6.00 -0.99 0.27
CA ILE A 57 5.45 -0.12 1.33
C ILE A 57 5.83 -0.65 2.71
N ALA A 58 5.65 -1.96 2.94
CA ALA A 58 6.01 -2.58 4.22
C ALA A 58 7.51 -2.47 4.53
N LEU A 59 8.37 -2.65 3.52
CA LEU A 59 9.82 -2.48 3.66
C LEU A 59 10.18 -1.04 4.02
N HIS A 60 9.66 -0.06 3.27
CA HIS A 60 9.93 1.36 3.54
C HIS A 60 9.42 1.77 4.92
N ARG A 61 8.24 1.28 5.32
CA ARG A 61 7.69 1.51 6.66
C ARG A 61 8.61 0.98 7.75
N LYS A 62 9.16 -0.22 7.58
CA LYS A 62 10.14 -0.80 8.52
C LYS A 62 11.44 -0.01 8.56
N GLN A 63 11.94 0.42 7.40
CA GLN A 63 13.18 1.21 7.29
C GLN A 63 13.07 2.61 7.90
N ALA A 64 11.90 3.23 7.78
CA ALA A 64 11.66 4.57 8.32
C ALA A 64 11.74 4.64 9.84
N GLN A 65 11.64 3.49 10.55
CA GLN A 65 11.74 3.39 12.01
C GLN A 65 10.87 4.42 12.75
N ILE A 66 9.73 4.81 12.17
CA ILE A 66 8.86 5.84 12.73
C ILE A 66 8.25 5.28 14.02
N PRO A 67 8.57 5.86 15.19
CA PRO A 67 8.02 5.40 16.47
C PRO A 67 6.53 5.73 16.54
N VAL A 68 5.72 4.67 16.62
CA VAL A 68 4.25 4.64 16.71
C VAL A 68 3.55 5.31 15.51
N PRO A 69 2.62 4.62 14.82
CA PRO A 69 1.79 5.26 13.82
C PRO A 69 0.86 6.26 14.51
N LYS A 70 1.24 7.54 14.57
CA LYS A 70 0.34 8.62 14.99
C LYS A 70 -0.50 9.04 13.77
N SER A 71 -1.80 8.83 13.85
CA SER A 71 -2.73 9.32 12.82
C SER A 71 -3.16 10.76 13.14
N LEU A 72 -3.54 11.52 12.11
CA LEU A 72 -4.16 12.85 12.30
C LEU A 72 -5.53 12.76 13.00
N GLU A 73 -6.18 11.60 12.95
CA GLU A 73 -7.45 11.30 13.63
C GLU A 73 -7.28 11.26 15.15
N GLU A 74 -6.12 10.83 15.64
CA GLU A 74 -5.74 10.80 17.05
C GLU A 74 -5.28 12.16 17.60
N PHE A 75 -5.26 13.22 16.78
CA PHE A 75 -4.78 14.53 17.19
C PHE A 75 -5.73 15.19 18.22
N ASP A 76 -5.24 15.44 19.44
CA ASP A 76 -6.03 16.10 20.49
C ASP A 76 -6.00 17.63 20.34
N TYR A 77 -7.00 18.16 19.63
CA TYR A 77 -7.22 19.60 19.45
C TYR A 77 -7.51 20.38 20.75
N ARG A 78 -7.77 19.70 21.88
CA ARG A 78 -7.93 20.37 23.18
C ARG A 78 -6.59 20.70 23.82
N HIS A 79 -5.55 19.92 23.52
CA HIS A 79 -4.19 20.14 24.01
C HIS A 79 -3.43 21.16 23.16
N GLN A 80 -3.65 21.17 21.84
CA GLN A 80 -3.04 22.14 20.93
C GLN A 80 -4.10 23.09 20.35
N THR A 81 -4.30 24.24 20.98
CA THR A 81 -5.33 25.22 20.61
C THR A 81 -4.92 26.17 19.48
N SER A 82 -3.65 26.18 19.08
CA SER A 82 -3.15 27.05 18.00
C SER A 82 -3.52 26.57 16.59
N ILE A 83 -3.95 25.31 16.45
CA ILE A 83 -4.35 24.72 15.17
C ILE A 83 -5.81 24.31 15.24
N THR A 84 -6.61 24.81 14.30
CA THR A 84 -8.02 24.41 14.20
C THR A 84 -8.17 23.08 13.47
N LYS A 85 -9.21 22.30 13.81
CA LYS A 85 -9.56 21.06 13.11
C LYS A 85 -9.73 21.26 11.59
N ARG A 86 -10.23 22.43 11.18
CA ARG A 86 -10.35 22.80 9.77
C ARG A 86 -8.99 22.89 9.08
N GLN A 87 -8.02 23.56 9.69
CA GLN A 87 -6.67 23.69 9.14
C GLN A 87 -5.96 22.34 9.06
N ALA A 88 -6.07 21.51 10.11
CA ALA A 88 -5.50 20.17 10.10
C ALA A 88 -6.11 19.28 9.00
N ASN A 89 -7.44 19.33 8.82
CA ASN A 89 -8.11 18.59 7.77
C ASN A 89 -7.71 19.05 6.36
N GLN A 90 -7.45 20.35 6.14
CA GLN A 90 -6.96 20.83 4.84
C GLN A 90 -5.61 20.22 4.43
N LEU A 91 -4.81 19.75 5.39
CA LEU A 91 -3.57 19.05 5.10
C LEU A 91 -3.80 17.66 4.50
N LEU A 92 -4.97 17.04 4.77
CA LEU A 92 -5.34 15.73 4.23
C LEU A 92 -5.69 15.78 2.74
N ASP A 93 -6.02 16.96 2.22
CA ASP A 93 -6.29 17.16 0.78
C ASP A 93 -4.99 17.26 -0.03
N PHE A 94 -3.82 17.25 0.62
CA PHE A 94 -2.48 17.30 0.02
C PHE A 94 -2.22 18.48 -0.94
N SER A 95 -3.10 19.48 -0.97
CA SER A 95 -3.02 20.66 -1.85
C SER A 95 -1.71 21.46 -1.72
N PHE A 96 -1.02 21.36 -0.58
CA PHE A 96 0.29 21.98 -0.37
C PHE A 96 1.37 21.36 -1.28
N ILE A 97 1.23 20.09 -1.68
CA ILE A 97 2.13 19.42 -2.61
C ILE A 97 1.97 20.03 -4.01
N ASP A 98 0.74 20.15 -4.48
CA ASP A 98 0.43 20.72 -5.80
C ASP A 98 0.90 22.18 -5.91
N ASN A 99 0.71 22.94 -4.83
CA ASN A 99 1.14 24.33 -4.74
C ASN A 99 2.64 24.51 -4.44
N ARG A 100 3.40 23.41 -4.28
CA ARG A 100 4.81 23.41 -3.86
C ARG A 100 5.06 24.26 -2.61
N ALA A 101 4.09 24.26 -1.70
CA ALA A 101 4.17 24.99 -0.44
C ALA A 101 4.86 24.11 0.62
N ASN A 102 5.77 24.72 1.38
CA ASN A 102 6.48 24.04 2.45
C ASN A 102 5.64 24.05 3.74
N LEU A 103 5.45 22.88 4.35
CA LEU A 103 4.83 22.75 5.67
C LEU A 103 5.92 22.53 6.72
N ILE A 104 5.88 23.35 7.77
CA ILE A 104 6.81 23.25 8.90
C ILE A 104 5.98 23.08 10.17
N PHE A 105 6.18 21.96 10.86
CA PHE A 105 5.57 21.71 12.18
C PHE A 105 6.58 22.09 13.26
N ILE A 106 6.22 23.03 14.13
CA ILE A 106 7.07 23.52 15.21
C ILE A 106 6.33 23.29 16.52
N GLY A 107 6.98 22.62 17.46
CA GLY A 107 6.47 22.39 18.80
C GLY A 107 7.58 21.85 19.71
N PRO A 108 7.42 21.98 21.04
CA PRO A 108 8.31 21.33 21.98
C PRO A 108 8.26 19.80 21.78
N PRO A 109 9.39 19.09 21.92
CA PRO A 109 9.38 17.63 21.84
C PRO A 109 8.52 17.04 22.96
N ASP A 110 7.76 16.01 22.62
CA ASP A 110 6.94 15.26 23.58
C ASP A 110 7.86 14.48 24.53
N PRO A 111 7.77 14.60 25.87
CA PRO A 111 8.72 13.98 26.80
C PRO A 111 8.70 12.44 26.82
N LEU A 112 7.75 11.80 26.14
CA LEU A 112 7.49 10.35 26.21
C LEU A 112 7.65 9.63 24.86
N THR A 113 8.49 10.14 23.96
CA THR A 113 8.87 9.42 22.72
C THR A 113 10.25 8.79 22.84
#